data_AF-A0A502WJM8-F1
#
_entry.id   AF-A0A502WJM8-F1
#
_cell.length_a   1.000
_cell.length_b   1.000
_cell.length_c   1.000
_cell.angle_alpha   90.00
_cell.angle_beta   90.00
_cell.angle_gamma   90.00
#
_symmetry.space_group_name_H-M   'P 1'
#
loop_
_entity.id
_entity.type
_entity.pdbx_description
1 polymer ?
#
loop_
_entity_poly.entity_id
_entity_poly.type
_entity_poly.pdbx_seq_one_letter_code
_entity_poly.pdbx_strand_id
1 'polypeptide(L)'
;MKGDPQIIERLNEALFLELGAVNQYWVHFRLLEDWGYAKLAKKERAESIEEMHHADKLVARIIFLEGHPNLQSVAPLRIGQNVKEVLESDLAGEYDARTAYKRSREICNDAGDYVTMKLFEELLADEEGHIDFLETQLDLLASIGEEKYGQLNAASADEAE
;
A
#
# COMPACT_ATOMS: atom_id res chain seq x y z
N MET A 1 12.42 8.10 -23.93
CA MET A 1 12.40 9.58 -23.87
C MET A 1 13.19 9.95 -22.63
N LYS A 2 14.30 10.69 -22.72
CA LYS A 2 15.10 11.01 -21.53
C LYS A 2 14.33 11.91 -20.54
N GLY A 3 14.02 11.38 -19.36
CA GLY A 3 13.32 12.10 -18.29
C GLY A 3 14.25 12.91 -17.38
N ASP A 4 13.63 13.71 -16.51
CA ASP A 4 14.33 14.45 -15.46
C ASP A 4 14.87 13.47 -14.39
N PRO A 5 16.17 13.52 -14.04
CA PRO A 5 16.75 12.65 -13.01
C PRO A 5 16.04 12.72 -11.66
N GLN A 6 15.55 13.90 -11.27
CA GLN A 6 14.82 14.09 -10.01
C GLN A 6 13.46 13.36 -10.04
N ILE A 7 12.77 13.36 -11.17
CA ILE A 7 11.51 12.62 -11.33
C ILE A 7 11.76 11.11 -11.27
N ILE A 8 12.84 10.64 -11.91
CA ILE A 8 13.23 9.23 -11.85
C ILE A 8 13.58 8.80 -10.42
N GLU A 9 14.21 9.69 -9.62
CA GLU A 9 14.45 9.47 -8.20
C GLU A 9 13.13 9.35 -7.42
N ARG A 10 12.18 10.26 -7.64
CA ARG A 10 10.84 10.19 -7.01
C ARG A 10 10.07 8.93 -7.36
N LEU A 11 10.12 8.50 -8.63
CA LEU A 11 9.50 7.25 -9.06
C LEU A 11 10.14 6.02 -8.41
N ASN A 12 11.47 6.02 -8.22
CA ASN A 12 12.15 4.93 -7.52
C ASN A 12 11.86 4.94 -6.01
N GLU A 13 11.67 6.10 -5.39
CA GLU A 13 11.22 6.21 -4.00
C GLU A 13 9.81 5.64 -3.84
N ALA A 14 8.88 5.98 -4.75
CA ALA A 14 7.55 5.38 -4.75
C ALA A 14 7.63 3.87 -4.94
N LEU A 15 8.42 3.38 -5.91
CA LEU A 15 8.60 1.95 -6.14
C LEU A 15 9.13 1.23 -4.89
N PHE A 16 10.04 1.85 -4.15
CA PHE A 16 10.57 1.32 -2.91
C PHE A 16 9.50 1.17 -1.81
N LEU A 17 8.57 2.12 -1.73
CA LEU A 17 7.43 2.09 -0.81
C LEU A 17 6.41 1.02 -1.24
N GLU A 18 6.03 0.99 -2.51
CA GLU A 18 5.09 0.00 -3.06
C GLU A 18 5.57 -1.43 -2.85
N LEU A 19 6.85 -1.72 -3.09
CA LEU A 19 7.41 -3.06 -2.83
C LEU A 19 7.43 -3.40 -1.33
N GLY A 20 7.51 -2.39 -0.47
CA GLY A 20 7.31 -2.54 0.97
C GLY A 20 5.87 -2.90 1.30
N ALA A 21 4.90 -2.16 0.75
CA ALA A 21 3.47 -2.36 0.95
C ALA A 21 3.02 -3.74 0.44
N VAL A 22 3.40 -4.12 -0.79
CA VAL A 22 3.18 -5.48 -1.34
C VAL A 22 3.58 -6.55 -0.32
N ASN A 23 4.79 -6.45 0.22
CA ASN A 23 5.33 -7.45 1.12
C ASN A 23 4.67 -7.41 2.51
N GLN A 24 4.39 -6.21 3.04
CA GLN A 24 3.74 -6.04 4.33
C GLN A 24 2.32 -6.61 4.31
N TYR A 25 1.50 -6.19 3.35
CA TYR A 25 0.15 -6.71 3.14
C TYR A 25 0.13 -8.22 2.90
N TRP A 26 1.11 -8.76 2.15
CA TRP A 26 1.16 -10.21 1.93
C TRP A 26 1.51 -11.00 3.20
N VAL A 27 2.36 -10.45 4.06
CA VAL A 27 2.66 -11.05 5.37
C VAL A 27 1.45 -10.96 6.29
N HIS A 28 0.79 -9.80 6.37
CA HIS A 28 -0.44 -9.62 7.14
C HIS A 28 -1.57 -10.52 6.68
N PHE A 29 -1.77 -10.69 5.37
CA PHE A 29 -2.67 -11.69 4.80
C PHE A 29 -2.42 -13.08 5.42
N ARG A 30 -1.17 -13.57 5.38
CA ARG A 30 -0.85 -14.92 5.88
C ARG A 30 -0.97 -15.04 7.40
N LEU A 31 -0.63 -14.00 8.14
CA LEU A 31 -0.82 -13.97 9.59
C LEU A 31 -2.30 -14.01 9.95
N LEU A 32 -3.13 -13.16 9.33
CA LEU A 32 -4.56 -13.12 9.58
C LEU A 32 -5.27 -14.42 9.18
N GLU A 33 -4.83 -15.04 8.08
CA GLU A 33 -5.32 -16.36 7.66
C GLU A 33 -5.01 -17.43 8.72
N ASP A 34 -3.76 -17.49 9.22
CA ASP A 34 -3.36 -18.40 10.30
C ASP A 34 -4.13 -18.14 11.61
N TRP A 35 -4.38 -16.88 11.94
CA TRP A 35 -5.16 -16.49 13.12
C TRP A 35 -6.68 -16.73 12.97
N GLY A 36 -7.14 -17.16 11.80
CA GLY A 36 -8.55 -17.48 11.52
C GLY A 36 -9.43 -16.31 11.06
N TYR A 37 -8.85 -15.13 10.83
CA TYR A 37 -9.56 -13.93 10.36
C TYR A 37 -9.69 -13.90 8.83
N ALA A 38 -10.22 -14.97 8.25
CA ALA A 38 -10.20 -15.24 6.81
C ALA A 38 -10.83 -14.13 5.93
N LYS A 39 -11.79 -13.35 6.43
CA LYS A 39 -12.38 -12.24 5.65
C LYS A 39 -11.44 -11.06 5.55
N LEU A 40 -10.79 -10.68 6.66
CA LEU A 40 -9.80 -9.61 6.67
C LEU A 40 -8.55 -10.05 5.88
N ALA A 41 -8.13 -11.31 6.03
CA ALA A 41 -7.06 -11.90 5.24
C ALA A 41 -7.31 -11.80 3.71
N LYS A 42 -8.55 -12.04 3.26
CA LYS A 42 -8.93 -11.89 1.84
C LYS A 42 -8.80 -10.43 1.36
N LYS A 43 -9.12 -9.45 2.21
CA LYS A 43 -8.94 -8.03 1.90
C LYS A 43 -7.46 -7.66 1.83
N GLU A 44 -6.65 -8.04 2.81
CA GLU A 44 -5.19 -7.86 2.79
C GLU A 44 -4.53 -8.43 1.54
N ARG A 45 -4.96 -9.63 1.13
CA ARG A 45 -4.47 -10.24 -0.10
C ARG A 45 -4.83 -9.42 -1.34
N ALA A 46 -6.01 -8.79 -1.36
CA ALA A 46 -6.44 -7.96 -2.47
C ALA A 46 -5.62 -6.66 -2.53
N GLU A 47 -5.43 -5.97 -1.41
CA GLU A 47 -4.60 -4.75 -1.34
C GLU A 47 -3.17 -5.05 -1.78
N SER A 48 -2.56 -6.13 -1.28
CA SER A 48 -1.23 -6.53 -1.72
C SER A 48 -1.11 -6.70 -3.24
N ILE A 49 -2.16 -7.20 -3.91
CA ILE A 49 -2.18 -7.36 -5.37
C ILE A 49 -2.41 -6.01 -6.07
N GLU A 50 -3.18 -5.12 -5.47
CA GLU A 50 -3.32 -3.73 -5.94
C GLU A 50 -1.97 -3.02 -5.96
N GLU A 51 -1.17 -3.14 -4.89
CA GLU A 51 0.19 -2.57 -4.85
C GLU A 51 1.13 -3.20 -5.88
N MET A 52 0.93 -4.46 -6.25
CA MET A 52 1.69 -5.07 -7.36
C MET A 52 1.41 -4.36 -8.68
N HIS A 53 0.18 -3.86 -8.89
CA HIS A 53 -0.16 -3.07 -10.07
C HIS A 53 0.43 -1.66 -9.99
N HIS A 54 0.50 -1.04 -8.81
CA HIS A 54 1.16 0.25 -8.62
C HIS A 54 2.67 0.16 -8.92
N ALA A 55 3.34 -0.85 -8.36
CA ALA A 55 4.74 -1.14 -8.64
C ALA A 55 5.01 -1.32 -10.15
N ASP A 56 4.13 -2.05 -10.86
CA ASP A 56 4.25 -2.24 -12.32
C ASP A 56 4.13 -0.91 -13.09
N LYS A 57 3.13 -0.07 -12.77
CA LYS A 57 2.97 1.26 -13.38
C LYS A 57 4.23 2.11 -13.19
N LEU A 58 4.83 2.09 -11.99
CA LEU A 58 6.04 2.84 -11.67
C LEU A 58 7.25 2.32 -12.45
N VAL A 59 7.47 1.01 -12.50
CA VAL A 59 8.55 0.38 -13.27
C VAL A 59 8.44 0.75 -14.75
N ALA A 60 7.24 0.63 -15.33
CA ALA A 60 6.99 0.98 -16.71
C ALA A 60 7.30 2.46 -16.98
N ARG A 61 6.91 3.36 -16.07
CA ARG A 61 7.18 4.81 -16.19
C ARG A 61 8.66 5.13 -16.10
N ILE A 62 9.40 4.52 -15.16
CA ILE A 62 10.85 4.70 -15.00
C ILE A 62 11.58 4.30 -16.28
N ILE A 63 11.26 3.13 -16.83
CA ILE A 63 11.88 2.61 -18.06
C ILE A 63 11.57 3.52 -19.26
N PHE A 64 10.34 3.99 -19.40
CA PHE A 64 9.95 4.92 -20.47
C PHE A 64 10.77 6.22 -20.45
N LEU A 65 11.06 6.71 -19.24
CA LEU A 65 11.89 7.89 -18.99
C LEU A 65 13.41 7.62 -19.12
N GLU A 66 13.79 6.43 -19.62
CA GLU A 66 15.18 5.97 -19.77
C GLU A 66 15.95 5.89 -18.43
N GLY A 67 15.21 5.73 -17.32
CA GLY A 67 15.76 5.44 -16.01
C GLY A 67 15.98 3.94 -15.79
N HIS A 68 16.64 3.60 -14.68
CA HIS A 68 16.81 2.21 -14.24
C HIS A 68 15.97 1.99 -12.97
N PRO A 69 14.92 1.14 -13.00
CA PRO A 69 14.13 0.85 -11.82
C PRO A 69 14.95 0.02 -10.82
N ASN A 70 14.80 0.28 -9.53
CA ASN A 70 15.48 -0.43 -8.45
C ASN A 70 14.48 -1.25 -7.62
N LEU A 71 14.51 -2.57 -7.80
CA LEU A 71 13.71 -3.53 -7.02
C LEU A 71 14.57 -4.33 -6.02
N GLN A 72 15.82 -3.92 -5.78
CA GLN A 72 16.78 -4.67 -4.97
C GLN A 72 16.52 -4.55 -3.46
N SER A 73 15.79 -3.51 -3.05
CA SER A 73 15.46 -3.20 -1.66
C SER A 73 14.00 -2.77 -1.56
N VAL A 74 13.40 -3.02 -0.41
CA VAL A 74 12.02 -2.64 -0.08
C VAL A 74 12.01 -1.79 1.18
N ALA A 75 10.96 -0.99 1.38
CA ALA A 75 10.79 -0.20 2.59
C ALA A 75 10.80 -1.06 3.87
N PRO A 76 11.27 -0.53 5.00
CA PRO A 76 11.18 -1.24 6.28
C PRO A 76 9.74 -1.63 6.58
N LEU A 77 9.52 -2.92 6.84
CA LEU A 77 8.18 -3.45 7.09
C LEU A 77 7.76 -3.19 8.54
N ARG A 78 6.46 -2.96 8.74
CA ARG A 78 5.78 -2.87 10.03
C ARG A 78 4.85 -4.07 10.16
N ILE A 79 5.26 -5.07 10.94
CA ILE A 79 4.51 -6.33 11.04
C ILE A 79 3.79 -6.40 12.38
N GLY A 80 2.46 -6.31 12.35
CA GLY A 80 1.61 -6.41 13.53
C GLY A 80 1.55 -7.83 14.10
N GLN A 81 1.33 -7.95 15.41
CA GLN A 81 1.21 -9.24 16.12
C GLN A 81 -0.23 -9.53 16.58
N ASN A 82 -1.16 -8.63 16.28
CA ASN A 82 -2.60 -8.79 16.47
C ASN A 82 -3.34 -7.94 15.42
N VAL A 83 -4.66 -8.11 15.31
CA VAL A 83 -5.50 -7.45 14.30
C VAL A 83 -5.37 -5.92 14.35
N LYS A 84 -5.31 -5.33 15.55
CA LYS A 84 -5.19 -3.88 15.70
C LYS A 84 -3.84 -3.38 15.21
N GLU A 85 -2.77 -4.05 15.60
CA GLU A 85 -1.40 -3.70 15.17
C GLU A 85 -1.21 -3.87 13.65
N VAL A 86 -1.89 -4.85 13.03
CA VAL A 86 -1.92 -5.00 11.56
C VAL A 86 -2.49 -3.73 10.93
N LEU A 87 -3.73 -3.36 11.31
CA LEU A 87 -4.40 -2.17 10.78
C LEU A 87 -3.61 -0.88 11.02
N GLU A 88 -3.03 -0.71 12.21
CA GLU A 88 -2.19 0.46 12.54
C GLU A 88 -0.88 0.49 11.75
N SER A 89 -0.28 -0.67 11.49
CA SER A 89 0.96 -0.78 10.71
C SER A 89 0.75 -0.46 9.24
N ASP A 90 -0.36 -0.93 8.68
CA ASP A 90 -0.77 -0.66 7.31
C ASP A 90 -1.13 0.81 7.12
N LEU A 91 -1.92 1.36 8.04
CA LEU A 91 -2.26 2.79 8.01
C LEU A 91 -1.02 3.69 8.09
N ALA A 92 -0.03 3.32 8.90
CA ALA A 92 1.24 4.05 8.95
C ALA A 92 2.01 3.98 7.62
N GLY A 93 1.96 2.84 6.92
CA GLY A 93 2.53 2.69 5.58
C GLY A 93 1.83 3.60 4.55
N GLU A 94 0.50 3.60 4.56
CA GLU A 94 -0.31 4.43 3.68
C GLU A 94 -0.06 5.94 3.83
N TYR A 95 0.07 6.40 5.08
CA TYR A 95 0.42 7.81 5.33
C TYR A 95 1.83 8.19 4.85
N ASP A 96 2.79 7.28 4.92
CA ASP A 96 4.13 7.48 4.34
C ASP A 96 4.05 7.59 2.81
N ALA A 97 3.33 6.67 2.15
CA ALA A 97 3.11 6.64 0.70
C ALA A 97 2.41 7.91 0.21
N ARG A 98 1.27 8.27 0.82
CA ARG A 98 0.53 9.51 0.55
C ARG A 98 1.43 10.75 0.64
N THR A 99 2.25 10.83 1.68
CA THR A 99 3.18 11.96 1.87
C THR A 99 4.21 12.02 0.73
N ALA A 100 4.79 10.87 0.37
CA ALA A 100 5.75 10.77 -0.73
C ALA A 100 5.11 11.12 -2.09
N TYR A 101 3.87 10.71 -2.35
CA TYR A 101 3.19 10.93 -3.63
C TYR A 101 2.76 12.38 -3.79
N LYS A 102 2.21 12.98 -2.72
CA LYS A 102 1.91 14.42 -2.69
C LYS A 102 3.16 15.26 -2.98
N ARG A 103 4.32 14.90 -2.43
CA ARG A 103 5.55 15.62 -2.74
C ARG A 103 6.00 15.39 -4.19
N SER A 104 5.88 14.16 -4.68
CA SER A 104 6.34 13.78 -6.02
C SER A 104 5.50 14.43 -7.13
N ARG A 105 4.18 14.55 -6.96
CA ARG A 105 3.33 15.26 -7.94
C ARG A 105 3.64 16.76 -8.04
N GLU A 106 3.99 17.42 -6.93
CA GLU A 106 4.45 18.82 -6.95
C GLU A 106 5.74 18.96 -7.77
N ILE A 107 6.73 18.09 -7.53
CA ILE A 107 8.00 18.07 -8.27
C ILE A 107 7.75 17.85 -9.78
N CYS A 108 6.87 16.92 -10.13
CA CYS A 108 6.53 16.67 -11.54
C CYS A 108 5.84 17.89 -12.19
N ASN A 109 4.95 18.56 -11.46
CA ASN A 109 4.29 19.78 -11.94
C ASN A 109 5.29 20.90 -12.23
N ASP A 110 6.23 21.13 -11.30
CA ASP A 110 7.23 22.20 -11.41
C ASP A 110 8.20 21.96 -12.57
N ALA A 111 8.51 20.68 -12.85
CA ALA A 111 9.34 20.26 -13.98
C ALA A 111 8.56 20.14 -15.32
N GLY A 112 7.23 20.30 -15.31
CA GLY A 112 6.39 20.19 -16.50
C GLY A 112 6.16 18.76 -17.01
N ASP A 113 6.44 17.73 -16.21
CA ASP A 113 6.12 16.34 -16.56
C ASP A 113 4.71 15.97 -16.09
N TYR A 114 3.72 16.43 -16.84
CA TYR A 114 2.32 16.25 -16.49
C TYR A 114 1.84 14.79 -16.55
N VAL A 115 2.51 13.93 -17.33
CA VAL A 115 2.14 12.51 -17.41
C VAL A 115 2.59 11.77 -16.15
N THR A 116 3.80 12.05 -15.65
CA THR A 116 4.23 11.48 -14.37
C THR A 116 3.47 12.11 -13.20
N MET A 117 3.17 13.41 -13.27
CA MET A 117 2.31 14.06 -12.27
C MET A 117 0.96 13.35 -12.15
N LYS A 118 0.30 13.07 -13.28
CA LYS A 118 -0.98 12.37 -13.30
C LYS A 118 -0.88 10.96 -12.70
N LEU A 119 0.21 10.23 -12.96
CA LEU A 119 0.44 8.93 -12.32
C LEU A 119 0.47 9.07 -10.79
N PHE A 120 1.19 10.05 -10.24
CA PHE A 120 1.20 10.29 -8.80
C PHE A 120 -0.15 10.78 -8.25
N GLU A 121 -0.97 11.48 -9.03
CA GLU A 121 -2.33 11.86 -8.63
C GLU A 121 -3.28 10.66 -8.61
N GLU A 122 -3.13 9.71 -9.54
CA GLU A 122 -3.85 8.44 -9.53
C GLU A 122 -3.47 7.62 -8.29
N LEU A 123 -2.17 7.39 -8.06
CA LEU A 123 -1.69 6.66 -6.88
C LEU A 123 -2.13 7.34 -5.57
N LEU A 124 -2.02 8.67 -5.47
CA LEU A 124 -2.45 9.41 -4.28
C LEU A 124 -3.94 9.23 -3.98
N ALA A 125 -4.79 9.13 -5.01
CA ALA A 125 -6.22 8.90 -4.82
C ALA A 125 -6.51 7.47 -4.36
N ASP A 126 -5.76 6.49 -4.86
CA ASP A 126 -5.85 5.09 -4.45
C ASP A 126 -5.49 4.97 -2.95
N GLU A 127 -4.35 5.55 -2.51
CA GLU A 127 -3.94 5.52 -1.09
C GLU A 127 -4.91 6.26 -0.15
N GLU A 128 -5.51 7.38 -0.59
CA GLU A 128 -6.54 8.04 0.22
C GLU A 128 -7.79 7.16 0.41
N GLY A 129 -8.07 6.27 -0.55
CA GLY A 129 -9.09 5.22 -0.41
C GLY A 129 -8.70 4.14 0.60
N HIS A 130 -7.44 3.69 0.59
CA HIS A 130 -6.92 2.73 1.58
C HIS A 130 -6.93 3.32 3.00
N ILE A 131 -6.51 4.58 3.16
CA ILE A 131 -6.55 5.31 4.43
C ILE A 131 -7.98 5.36 4.97
N ASP A 132 -8.96 5.76 4.16
CA ASP A 132 -10.37 5.83 4.58
C ASP A 132 -10.89 4.45 5.03
N PHE A 133 -10.54 3.39 4.29
CA PHE A 133 -10.89 2.02 4.65
C PHE A 133 -10.30 1.61 6.01
N LEU A 134 -9.01 1.84 6.24
CA LEU A 134 -8.28 1.46 7.45
C LEU A 134 -8.74 2.26 8.67
N GLU A 135 -8.95 3.57 8.52
CA GLU A 135 -9.51 4.43 9.57
C GLU A 135 -10.92 3.95 9.95
N THR A 136 -11.75 3.62 8.96
CA THR A 136 -13.08 3.02 9.20
C THR A 136 -12.99 1.70 9.98
N GLN A 137 -12.00 0.84 9.67
CA GLN A 137 -11.82 -0.42 10.39
C GLN A 137 -11.37 -0.20 11.83
N LEU A 138 -10.44 0.73 12.06
CA LEU A 138 -9.97 1.09 13.40
C LEU A 138 -11.09 1.70 14.24
N ASP A 139 -11.91 2.58 13.67
CA ASP A 139 -13.07 3.17 14.33
C ASP A 139 -14.13 2.11 14.68
N LEU A 140 -14.40 1.16 13.78
CA LEU A 140 -15.30 0.05 14.04
C LEU A 140 -14.77 -0.84 15.16
N LEU A 141 -13.48 -1.22 15.09
CA LEU A 141 -12.80 -2.00 16.12
C LEU A 141 -12.89 -1.32 17.48
N ALA A 142 -12.65 -0.01 17.56
CA ALA A 142 -12.79 0.77 18.78
C ALA A 142 -14.24 0.79 19.32
N SER A 143 -15.22 0.84 18.41
CA SER A 143 -16.64 0.94 18.76
C SER A 143 -17.23 -0.38 19.28
N ILE A 144 -16.83 -1.52 18.71
CA ILE A 144 -17.42 -2.84 19.06
C ILE A 144 -16.50 -3.72 19.91
N GLY A 145 -15.22 -3.35 20.05
CA GLY A 145 -14.20 -4.11 20.76
C GLY A 145 -13.53 -5.17 19.88
N GLU A 146 -12.28 -5.48 20.21
CA GLU A 146 -11.41 -6.38 19.43
C GLU A 146 -12.02 -7.77 19.20
N GLU A 147 -12.62 -8.39 20.22
CA GLU A 147 -13.21 -9.72 20.10
C GLU A 147 -14.35 -9.77 19.07
N LYS A 148 -15.24 -8.77 19.07
CA LYS A 148 -16.37 -8.72 18.14
C LYS A 148 -15.93 -8.39 16.73
N TYR A 149 -14.95 -7.50 16.58
CA TYR A 149 -14.36 -7.20 15.28
C TYR A 149 -13.63 -8.41 14.69
N GLY A 150 -12.89 -9.15 15.52
CA GLY A 150 -12.27 -10.41 15.16
C GLY A 150 -13.30 -11.45 14.72
N GLN A 151 -14.38 -11.64 15.50
CA GLN A 151 -15.48 -12.55 15.13
C GLN A 151 -16.14 -12.17 13.81
N LEU A 152 -16.39 -10.86 13.58
CA LEU A 152 -16.98 -10.35 12.34
C LEU A 152 -16.14 -10.74 11.11
N ASN A 153 -14.81 -10.68 11.26
CA ASN A 153 -13.83 -10.95 10.21
C ASN A 153 -13.35 -12.41 10.14
N ALA A 154 -13.74 -13.26 11.08
CA ALA A 154 -13.50 -14.69 11.03
C ALA A 154 -14.45 -15.41 10.06
N ALA A 155 -14.03 -16.59 9.60
CA ALA A 155 -14.90 -17.55 8.92
C ALA A 155 -15.42 -18.60 9.92
N SER A 156 -16.59 -19.16 9.65
CA SER A 156 -17.05 -20.36 10.34
C SER A 156 -16.25 -21.57 9.88
N ALA A 157 -16.18 -22.60 10.72
CA ALA A 157 -15.34 -23.77 10.45
C ALA A 157 -15.73 -24.54 9.16
N ASP A 158 -16.97 -24.44 8.70
CA ASP A 158 -17.47 -25.05 7.46
C ASP A 158 -17.12 -24.26 6.19
N GLU A 159 -16.60 -23.04 6.31
CA GLU A 159 -16.09 -22.23 5.20
C GLU A 159 -14.56 -22.16 5.14
N ALA A 160 -13.86 -22.78 6.11
CA ALA A 160 -12.41 -22.65 6.32
C ALA A 160 -11.55 -23.72 5.63
N GLU A 161 -12.10 -24.46 4.66
CA GLU A 161 -11.39 -25.45 3.80
C GLU A 161 -11.01 -24.91 2.42
#